data_AF-A0A4R8F088-F1
#
_entry.id   AF-A0A4R8F088-F1
#
_cell.length_a   1.000
_cell.length_b   1.000
_cell.length_c   1.000
_cell.angle_alpha   90.00
_cell.angle_beta   90.00
_cell.angle_gamma   90.00
#
_symmetry.space_group_name_H-M   'P 1'
#
loop_
_entity.id
_entity.type
_entity.pdbx_description
1 polymer ?
#
loop_
_entity_poly.entity_id
_entity_poly.type
_entity_poly.pdbx_seq_one_letter_code
_entity_poly.pdbx_strand_id
1 'polypeptide(L)' 'MMKELPEGYQVDPLQTVLKEGGPFHTRGQLKTYYERLIETGRAKTAEELKRKYPEEF' A
#
# COMPACT_ATOMS: atom_id res chain seq x y z
N MET A 1 5.56 -8.51 -20.49
CA MET A 1 4.25 -9.07 -20.86
C MET A 1 3.23 -8.62 -19.83
N MET A 2 2.19 -7.89 -20.23
CA MET A 2 1.00 -7.74 -19.37
C MET A 2 0.34 -9.12 -19.26
N LYS A 3 0.09 -9.60 -18.04
CA LYS A 3 -0.71 -10.80 -17.84
C LYS A 3 -2.14 -10.51 -18.29
N GLU A 4 -2.71 -11.40 -19.10
CA GLU A 4 -4.13 -11.37 -19.43
C GLU A 4 -4.95 -11.56 -18.14
N LEU A 5 -6.09 -10.86 -18.05
CA LEU A 5 -6.98 -10.98 -16.91
C LEU A 5 -7.64 -12.36 -16.88
N PRO A 6 -7.87 -12.96 -15.70
CA PRO A 6 -8.60 -14.21 -15.59
C PRO A 6 -10.00 -14.11 -16.22
N GLU A 7 -10.49 -15.24 -16.74
CA GLU A 7 -11.83 -15.32 -17.32
C GLU A 7 -12.90 -14.87 -16.30
N GLY A 8 -13.83 -14.02 -16.74
CA GLY A 8 -14.87 -13.41 -15.90
C GLY A 8 -14.49 -12.07 -15.24
N TYR A 9 -13.23 -11.65 -15.27
CA TYR A 9 -12.82 -10.32 -14.81
C TYR A 9 -12.87 -9.29 -15.94
N GLN A 10 -13.72 -8.28 -15.79
CA GLN A 10 -13.84 -7.18 -16.76
C GLN A 10 -12.87 -6.03 -16.47
N VAL A 11 -12.40 -5.91 -15.23
CA VAL A 11 -11.50 -4.85 -14.76
C VAL A 11 -10.42 -5.47 -13.88
N ASP A 12 -9.19 -5.02 -14.04
CA ASP A 12 -8.08 -5.40 -13.16
C ASP A 12 -8.36 -4.92 -11.72
N PRO A 13 -8.47 -5.82 -10.74
CA PRO A 13 -8.69 -5.46 -9.34
C PRO A 13 -7.65 -4.48 -8.79
N LEU A 14 -6.40 -4.57 -9.25
CA LEU A 14 -5.34 -3.65 -8.82
C LEU A 14 -5.64 -2.21 -9.27
N GLN A 15 -6.17 -2.05 -10.48
CA GLN A 15 -6.55 -0.73 -11.00
C GLN A 15 -7.68 -0.11 -10.21
N THR A 16 -8.66 -0.93 -9.78
CA THR A 16 -9.75 -0.47 -8.90
C THR A 16 -9.20 0.05 -7.57
N VAL A 17 -8.35 -0.75 -6.90
CA VAL A 17 -7.79 -0.37 -5.60
C VAL A 17 -6.93 0.89 -5.69
N LEU A 18 -6.14 1.05 -6.76
CA LEU A 18 -5.35 2.27 -6.95
C LEU A 18 -6.25 3.51 -7.12
N LYS A 19 -7.37 3.40 -7.87
CA LYS A 19 -8.35 4.47 -8.02
C LYS A 19 -9.06 4.82 -6.71
N GLU A 20 -9.27 3.84 -5.85
CA GLU A 20 -9.85 4.03 -4.51
C GLU A 20 -8.87 4.65 -3.50
N GLY A 21 -7.61 4.86 -3.89
CA GLY A 21 -6.57 5.43 -3.02
C GLY A 21 -5.78 4.39 -2.24
N GLY A 22 -5.80 3.13 -2.67
CA GLY A 22 -5.13 2.01 -2.01
C GLY A 22 -6.06 1.16 -1.14
N PRO A 23 -5.55 0.03 -0.59
CA PRO A 23 -6.37 -0.92 0.15
C PRO A 23 -7.06 -0.28 1.36
N PHE A 24 -8.34 -0.55 1.53
CA PHE A 24 -9.11 0.02 2.66
C PHE A 24 -8.55 -0.40 4.03
N HIS A 25 -8.17 -1.68 4.19
CA HIS A 25 -7.72 -2.24 5.47
C HIS A 25 -6.32 -1.77 5.92
N THR A 26 -5.61 -1.02 5.08
CA THR A 26 -4.29 -0.45 5.45
C THR A 26 -4.39 0.98 5.96
N ARG A 27 -5.57 1.63 5.89
CA ARG A 27 -5.76 3.01 6.33
C ARG A 27 -5.72 3.11 7.86
N GLY A 28 -4.97 4.07 8.39
CA GLY A 28 -4.79 4.23 9.84
C GLY A 28 -3.85 3.21 10.47
N GLN A 29 -3.07 2.49 9.66
CA GLN A 29 -2.17 1.41 10.10
C GLN A 29 -0.69 1.76 9.90
N LEU A 30 -0.37 2.99 9.50
CA LEU A 30 1.00 3.41 9.21
C LEU A 30 1.97 3.13 10.36
N LYS A 31 1.58 3.35 11.62
CA LYS A 31 2.47 3.10 12.78
C LYS A 31 2.91 1.63 12.90
N THR A 32 1.97 0.69 12.79
CA THR A 32 2.30 -0.75 12.82
C THR A 32 3.09 -1.17 11.58
N TYR A 33 2.74 -0.62 10.41
CA TYR A 33 3.49 -0.91 9.18
C TYR A 33 4.92 -0.35 9.23
N TYR A 34 5.12 0.80 9.88
CA TYR A 34 6.43 1.39 10.11
C TYR A 34 7.33 0.44 10.88
N GLU A 35 6.87 -0.14 11.99
CA GLU A 35 7.63 -1.13 12.77
C GLU A 35 8.06 -2.31 11.89
N ARG A 36 7.13 -2.83 11.08
CA ARG A 36 7.42 -3.90 10.13
C ARG A 36 8.46 -3.52 9.09
N LEU A 37 8.45 -2.28 8.60
CA LEU A 37 9.45 -1.76 7.66
C LEU A 37 10.83 -1.68 8.31
N ILE A 38 10.91 -1.25 9.58
CA ILE A 38 12.17 -1.22 10.33
C ILE A 38 12.74 -2.63 10.51
N GLU A 39 11.94 -3.58 10.99
CA GLU A 39 12.35 -4.97 11.25
C GLU A 39 12.90 -5.70 10.01
N THR A 40 12.50 -5.25 8.83
CA THR A 40 12.85 -5.88 7.55
C THR A 40 13.89 -5.08 6.77
N GLY A 41 14.57 -4.12 7.41
CA GLY A 41 15.65 -3.35 6.82
C GLY A 41 15.20 -2.27 5.82
N ARG A 42 13.93 -1.85 5.86
CA ARG A 42 13.33 -0.85 4.96
C ARG A 42 13.12 0.51 5.64
N ALA A 43 14.03 0.88 6.54
CA ALA A 43 13.91 2.09 7.35
C ALA A 43 13.77 3.39 6.53
N LYS A 44 14.50 3.50 5.41
CA LYS A 44 14.37 4.67 4.52
C LYS A 44 12.92 4.89 4.06
N THR A 45 12.24 3.81 3.65
CA THR A 45 10.84 3.86 3.22
C THR A 45 9.90 4.17 4.38
N ALA A 46 10.19 3.66 5.58
CA ALA A 46 9.42 3.94 6.78
C ALA A 46 9.41 5.45 7.10
N GLU A 47 10.57 6.09 7.05
CA GLU A 47 10.72 7.54 7.28
C GLU A 47 10.07 8.37 6.17
N GLU A 48 10.20 7.96 4.91
CA GLU A 48 9.53 8.63 3.79
C GLU A 48 8.00 8.61 3.94
N LEU A 49 7.42 7.48 4.38
CA LEU A 49 6.00 7.35 4.62
C LEU A 49 5.54 8.20 5.81
N LYS A 50 6.27 8.15 6.92
CA LYS A 50 6.00 9.01 8.11
C LYS A 50 6.03 10.49 7.77
N ARG A 51 7.00 10.93 6.95
CA ARG A 51 7.10 12.33 6.50
C ARG A 51 5.93 12.71 5.58
N LYS A 52 5.44 11.78 4.77
CA LYS A 52 4.36 12.04 3.79
C LYS A 52 2.98 12.06 4.45
N TYR A 53 2.77 11.27 5.49
CA TYR A 53 1.50 11.12 6.20
C TYR A 53 1.69 11.29 7.72
N PRO A 54 2.12 12.49 8.18
CA PRO A 54 2.35 12.74 9.59
C PRO A 54 1.09 12.60 10.45
N GLU A 55 -0.10 12.73 9.87
CA GLU A 55 -1.39 12.57 10.54
C GLU A 55 -1.75 11.12 10.88
N GLU A 56 -1.10 10.14 10.24
CA GLU A 56 -1.36 8.71 10.43
C GLU A 56 -0.32 8.03 11.34
N PHE A 57 0.66 8.79 11.83
CA PHE A 57 1.79 8.29 12.62
C PHE A 57 1.67 8.64 14.11
#